data_AF-A0A524RM69-F1
#
_entry.id   AF-A0A524RM69-F1
#
_cell.length_a   1.000
_cell.length_b   1.000
_cell.length_c   1.000
_cell.angle_alpha   90.00
_cell.angle_beta   90.00
_cell.angle_gamma   90.00
#
_symmetry.space_group_name_H-M   'P 1'
#
loop_
_entity.id
_entity.type
_entity.pdbx_description
1 polymer ?
#
loop_
_entity_poly.entity_id
_entity_poly.type
_entity_poly.pdbx_seq_one_letter_code
_entity_poly.pdbx_strand_id
1 'polypeptide(L)'
;MRPGFSGNDFGNYIRQRPLWRKLHREYEARGEKLVPYSCRHGYAHRAHVICDLPPKVVAAAMGHSVQTHLAAYSRWCGDDVVDDAFARASRRLERQKAV
;
A
#
# COMPACT_ATOMS: atom_id res chain seq x y z
N MET A 1 10.52 -0.62 -22.25
CA MET A 1 9.28 0.12 -21.94
C MET A 1 9.33 1.43 -22.68
N ARG A 2 8.21 1.87 -23.26
CA ARG A 2 8.16 3.18 -23.94
C ARG A 2 8.10 4.31 -22.89
N PRO A 3 8.75 5.45 -23.10
CA PRO A 3 8.64 6.60 -22.20
C PRO A 3 7.17 6.99 -22.00
N GLY A 4 6.73 7.17 -20.74
CA GLY A 4 5.34 7.49 -20.40
C GLY A 4 4.35 6.31 -20.35
N PHE A 5 4.72 5.11 -20.81
CA PHE A 5 3.85 3.92 -20.83
C PHE A 5 4.21 2.87 -19.78
N SER A 6 5.20 3.14 -18.94
CA SER A 6 5.76 2.17 -17.99
C SER A 6 4.71 1.51 -17.09
N GLY A 7 3.72 2.26 -16.60
CA GLY A 7 2.62 1.72 -15.79
C GLY A 7 1.73 0.75 -16.57
N ASN A 8 1.44 1.05 -17.83
CA ASN A 8 0.59 0.20 -18.67
C ASN A 8 1.34 -1.04 -19.15
N ASP A 9 2.60 -0.88 -19.56
CA ASP A 9 3.49 -1.98 -19.94
C ASP A 9 3.68 -2.97 -18.78
N PHE A 10 3.93 -2.45 -17.57
CA PHE A 10 4.03 -3.26 -16.36
C PHE A 10 2.72 -3.97 -16.02
N GLY A 11 1.58 -3.27 -16.15
CA GLY A 11 0.27 -3.86 -15.96
C GLY A 11 0.01 -5.02 -16.92
N ASN A 12 0.32 -4.85 -18.20
CA ASN A 12 0.18 -5.90 -19.21
C ASN A 12 1.09 -7.09 -18.92
N TYR A 13 2.34 -6.82 -18.54
CA TYR A 13 3.31 -7.84 -18.16
C TYR A 13 2.85 -8.68 -16.97
N ILE A 14 2.38 -8.05 -15.89
CA ILE A 14 1.91 -8.75 -14.69
C ILE A 14 0.65 -9.57 -14.99
N ARG A 15 -0.30 -9.02 -15.76
CA ARG A 15 -1.57 -9.69 -16.07
C ARG A 15 -1.40 -11.03 -16.77
N GLN A 16 -0.31 -11.20 -17.51
CA GLN A 16 0.00 -12.43 -18.23
C GLN A 16 0.60 -13.53 -17.32
N ARG A 17 1.00 -13.21 -16.09
CA ARG A 17 1.66 -14.17 -15.19
C ARG A 17 0.67 -15.22 -14.69
N PRO A 18 1.03 -16.52 -14.66
CA PRO A 18 0.12 -17.58 -14.19
C PRO A 18 -0.41 -17.35 -12.78
N LEU A 19 0.46 -16.90 -11.86
CA LEU A 19 0.07 -16.57 -10.49
C LEU A 19 -0.94 -15.42 -10.46
N TRP A 20 -0.72 -14.37 -11.26
CA TRP A 20 -1.65 -13.25 -11.35
C TRP A 20 -3.03 -13.71 -11.84
N ARG A 21 -3.08 -14.53 -12.89
CA ARG A 21 -4.34 -15.08 -13.41
C ARG A 21 -5.05 -15.99 -12.41
N LYS A 22 -4.31 -16.70 -11.56
CA LYS A 22 -4.87 -17.48 -10.45
C LYS A 22 -5.51 -16.55 -9.42
N LEU A 23 -4.74 -15.59 -8.90
CA LEU A 23 -5.22 -14.63 -7.91
C LEU A 23 -6.42 -13.83 -8.44
N HIS A 24 -6.35 -13.34 -9.67
CA HIS A 24 -7.46 -12.60 -10.28
C HIS A 24 -8.76 -13.39 -10.26
N ARG A 25 -8.72 -14.69 -10.57
CA ARG A 25 -9.91 -15.56 -10.51
C ARG A 25 -10.41 -15.77 -9.08
N GLU A 26 -9.50 -15.94 -8.12
CA GLU A 26 -9.86 -16.07 -6.70
C GLU A 26 -10.54 -14.82 -6.15
N TYR A 27 -10.04 -13.63 -6.51
CA TYR A 27 -10.63 -12.36 -6.11
C TYR A 27 -11.97 -12.12 -6.81
N GLU A 28 -12.09 -12.38 -8.11
CA GLU A 28 -13.37 -12.27 -8.81
C GLU A 28 -14.43 -13.24 -8.27
N ALA A 29 -14.05 -14.46 -7.88
CA ALA A 29 -14.96 -15.41 -7.25
C ALA A 29 -15.50 -14.91 -5.88
N ARG A 30 -14.80 -13.97 -5.24
CA ARG A 30 -15.23 -13.30 -4.00
C ARG A 30 -15.99 -11.99 -4.27
N GLY A 31 -16.21 -11.62 -5.52
CA GLY A 31 -16.81 -10.34 -5.90
C GLY A 31 -15.85 -9.15 -5.78
N GLU A 32 -14.54 -9.41 -5.62
CA GLU A 32 -13.51 -8.38 -5.47
C GLU A 32 -12.72 -8.17 -6.76
N LYS A 33 -12.19 -6.96 -6.96
CA LYS A 33 -11.43 -6.59 -8.16
C LYS A 33 -9.93 -6.49 -7.86
N LEU A 34 -9.14 -7.38 -8.46
CA LEU A 34 -7.68 -7.32 -8.40
C LEU A 34 -7.08 -6.60 -9.62
N VAL A 35 -6.54 -5.42 -9.42
CA VAL A 35 -5.78 -4.66 -10.44
C VAL A 35 -4.34 -4.41 -9.97
N PRO A 36 -3.38 -4.13 -10.87
CA PRO A 36 -2.00 -3.81 -10.45
C PRO A 36 -1.93 -2.66 -9.43
N TYR A 37 -2.89 -1.74 -9.48
CA TYR A 37 -3.02 -0.66 -8.52
C TYR A 37 -3.36 -1.15 -7.10
N SER A 38 -4.10 -2.25 -6.94
CA SER A 38 -4.37 -2.90 -5.65
C SER A 38 -3.08 -3.29 -4.93
N CYS A 39 -2.04 -3.69 -5.67
CA CYS A 39 -0.73 -3.97 -5.10
C CYS A 39 -0.06 -2.70 -4.55
N ARG A 40 -0.24 -1.55 -5.20
CA ARG A 40 0.26 -0.25 -4.70
C ARG A 40 -0.45 0.16 -3.41
N HIS A 41 -1.76 -0.07 -3.31
CA HIS A 41 -2.49 0.10 -2.06
C HIS A 41 -1.94 -0.79 -0.95
N GLY A 42 -1.79 -2.09 -1.23
CA GLY A 42 -1.26 -3.05 -0.26
C GLY A 42 0.17 -2.73 0.18
N TYR A 43 1.00 -2.15 -0.70
CA TYR A 43 2.34 -1.67 -0.36
C TYR A 43 2.27 -0.47 0.59
N ALA A 44 1.52 0.58 0.24
CA ALA A 44 1.39 1.78 1.05
C ALA A 44 0.80 1.49 2.43
N HIS A 45 -0.25 0.65 2.49
CA HIS A 45 -0.87 0.27 3.75
C HIS A 45 0.12 -0.44 4.69
N ARG A 46 0.87 -1.44 4.19
CA ARG A 46 1.88 -2.13 5.02
C ARG A 46 3.02 -1.20 5.44
N ALA A 47 3.46 -0.32 4.54
CA ALA A 47 4.49 0.65 4.85
C ALA A 47 4.09 1.58 6.01
N HIS A 48 2.84 2.01 6.06
CA HIS A 48 2.32 2.84 7.15
C HIS A 48 1.98 2.05 8.41
N VAL A 49 1.20 0.97 8.28
CA VAL A 49 0.61 0.28 9.43
C VAL A 49 1.59 -0.69 10.10
N ILE A 50 2.42 -1.38 9.31
CA ILE A 50 3.35 -2.41 9.82
C ILE A 50 4.73 -1.80 10.05
N CYS A 51 5.23 -1.04 9.08
CA CYS A 51 6.60 -0.52 9.13
C CYS A 51 6.71 0.88 9.75
N ASP A 52 5.58 1.52 10.09
CA ASP A 52 5.55 2.84 10.74
C ASP A 52 6.28 3.93 9.93
N LEU A 53 6.29 3.80 8.59
CA LEU A 53 6.95 4.75 7.71
C LEU A 53 6.06 5.97 7.48
N PRO A 54 6.59 7.21 7.51
CA PRO A 54 5.77 8.40 7.32
C PRO A 54 5.35 8.57 5.84
N PRO A 55 4.16 9.17 5.57
CA PRO A 55 3.63 9.40 4.21
C PRO A 55 4.63 10.00 3.22
N LYS A 56 5.48 10.92 3.67
CA LYS A 56 6.51 11.53 2.82
C LYS A 56 7.53 10.52 2.28
N VAL A 57 7.98 9.59 3.12
CA VAL A 57 8.97 8.57 2.74
C VAL A 57 8.36 7.59 1.74
N VAL A 58 7.13 7.14 2.01
CA VAL A 58 6.43 6.18 1.14
C VAL A 58 6.06 6.82 -0.20
N ALA A 59 5.58 8.07 -0.21
CA ALA A 59 5.31 8.82 -1.44
C ALA A 59 6.56 8.96 -2.32
N ALA A 60 7.70 9.31 -1.72
CA ALA A 60 8.98 9.40 -2.41
C ALA A 60 9.41 8.05 -3.00
N ALA A 61 9.28 6.96 -2.22
CA ALA A 61 9.58 5.60 -2.68
C ALA A 61 8.68 5.15 -3.85
N MET A 62 7.43 5.62 -3.88
CA MET A 62 6.48 5.35 -4.96
C MET A 62 6.60 6.30 -6.15
N GLY A 63 7.51 7.29 -6.08
CA GLY A 63 7.79 8.22 -7.17
C GLY A 63 6.69 9.25 -7.42
N HIS A 64 5.94 9.66 -6.39
CA HIS A 64 4.92 10.70 -6.54
C HIS A 64 4.89 11.66 -5.34
N SER A 65 4.12 12.75 -5.48
CA SER A 65 3.99 13.74 -4.42
C SER A 65 3.23 13.18 -3.21
N VAL A 66 3.47 13.79 -2.04
CA VAL A 66 2.74 13.47 -0.81
C VAL A 66 1.25 13.76 -0.98
N GLN A 67 0.89 14.82 -1.69
CA GLN A 67 -0.51 15.15 -1.97
C GLN A 67 -1.19 14.05 -2.78
N THR A 68 -0.55 13.56 -3.85
CA THR A 68 -1.05 12.42 -4.63
C THR A 68 -1.14 11.15 -3.78
N HIS A 69 -0.20 10.96 -2.86
CA HIS A 69 -0.21 9.83 -1.93
C HIS A 69 -1.42 9.88 -1.01
N LEU A 70 -1.61 10.99 -0.30
CA LEU A 70 -2.72 11.16 0.61
C LEU A 70 -4.05 11.04 -0.13
N ALA A 71 -4.22 11.67 -1.29
CA ALA A 71 -5.44 11.57 -2.09
C ALA A 71 -5.80 10.11 -2.47
N ALA A 72 -4.79 9.28 -2.76
CA ALA A 72 -4.98 7.89 -3.15
C ALA A 72 -5.19 6.93 -1.96
N TYR A 73 -4.51 7.17 -0.84
CA TYR A 73 -4.34 6.14 0.21
C TYR A 73 -4.94 6.53 1.58
N SER A 74 -5.31 7.80 1.82
CA SER A 74 -5.89 8.26 3.09
C SER A 74 -7.26 7.66 3.41
N ARG A 75 -8.02 7.22 2.39
CA ARG A 75 -9.37 6.65 2.55
C ARG A 75 -9.40 5.32 3.33
N TRP A 76 -8.25 4.70 3.58
CA TRP A 76 -8.15 3.37 4.21
C TRP A 76 -7.70 3.41 5.68
N CYS A 77 -7.64 4.59 6.29
CA CYS A 77 -7.46 4.72 7.75
C CYS A 77 -8.83 4.90 8.41
N GLY A 78 -9.41 3.81 8.92
CA GLY A 78 -10.55 3.85 9.85
C GLY A 78 -10.09 4.11 11.28
N ASP A 79 -11.05 4.35 12.18
CA ASP A 79 -10.79 4.65 13.60
C ASP A 79 -10.02 3.51 14.30
N ASP A 80 -10.27 2.27 13.90
CA ASP A 80 -9.57 1.06 14.39
C ASP A 80 -8.07 1.08 14.08
N VAL A 81 -7.69 1.54 12.89
CA VAL A 81 -6.29 1.66 12.46
C VAL A 81 -5.59 2.75 13.25
N VAL A 82 -6.30 3.84 13.57
CA VAL A 82 -5.78 4.96 14.36
C VAL A 82 -5.50 4.51 15.79
N ASP A 83 -6.45 3.86 16.44
CA ASP A 83 -6.30 3.36 17.81
C ASP A 83 -5.14 2.38 17.96
N ASP A 84 -5.03 1.42 17.04
CA ASP A 84 -3.91 0.46 17.05
C ASP A 84 -2.55 1.14 16.79
N ALA A 85 -2.52 2.17 15.93
CA ALA A 85 -1.32 2.97 15.72
C ALA A 85 -0.89 3.71 16.99
N PHE A 86 -1.82 4.34 17.72
CA PHE A 86 -1.52 5.00 19.00
C PHE A 86 -1.09 4.00 20.08
N ALA A 87 -1.73 2.84 20.16
CA ALA A 87 -1.34 1.78 21.09
C ALA A 87 0.09 1.27 20.81
N ARG A 88 0.46 1.09 19.54
CA ARG A 88 1.83 0.76 19.13
C ARG A 88 2.83 1.85 19.50
N ALA A 89 2.48 3.11 19.23
CA ALA A 89 3.34 4.25 19.57
C ALA A 89 3.59 4.35 21.08
N SER A 90 2.56 4.15 21.92
CA SER A 90 2.70 4.15 23.38
C SER A 90 3.68 3.07 23.85
N ARG A 91 3.51 1.82 23.38
CA ARG A 91 4.43 0.71 23.72
C ARG A 91 5.88 0.99 23.32
N ARG A 92 6.09 1.70 22.19
CA ARG A 92 7.42 2.06 21.72
C ARG A 92 8.08 3.10 22.62
N LEU A 93 7.31 4.12 23.04
CA LEU A 93 7.79 5.15 23.97
C LEU A 93 8.13 4.57 25.34
N GLU A 94 7.31 3.65 25.86
CA GLU A 94 7.58 2.94 27.11
C GLU A 94 8.90 2.16 27.05
N ARG A 95 9.15 1.44 25.95
CA ARG A 95 10.43 0.72 25.74
C ARG A 95 11.62 1.66 25.67
N GLN A 96 11.48 2.83 25.05
CA GLN A 96 12.57 3.80 24.94
C GLN A 96 12.90 4.49 26.26
N LYS A 97 11.95 4.59 27.19
CA LYS A 97 12.18 5.11 28.55
C LYS A 97 12.82 4.10 29.49
N ALA A 98 12.77 2.81 29.16
CA ALA A 98 13.33 1.72 29.95
C ALA A 98 14.81 1.40 29.60
N VAL A 99 15.41 2.18 28.69
CA VAL A 99 16.82 2.15 28.30
C VAL A 99 17.48 3.43 28.78
#